data_AF-A0A9E2JMT8-F1
#
_entry.id   AF-A0A9E2JMT8-F1
#
_cell.length_a   1.000
_cell.length_b   1.000
_cell.length_c   1.000
_cell.angle_alpha   90.00
_cell.angle_beta   90.00
_cell.angle_gamma   90.00
#
_symmetry.space_group_name_H-M   'P 1'
#
loop_
_entity.id
_entity.type
_entity.pdbx_description
1 polymer ?
#
loop_
_entity_poly.entity_id
_entity_poly.type
_entity_poly.pdbx_seq_one_letter_code
_entity_poly.pdbx_strand_id
1 'polypeptide(L)'
;MTLKMTASEVKQLGADLWSFEMPPHHIRHFGSPASSKGARSVILFDACIFSPERKELSFRADDVTPLNVGTTSTVIGILTSPNSAEHLAASAEAGSRILGPGDREFISLVQKELSQKMVDAATLLLESVRERSPGDLKRGKSRNFSETPDNFWYIIVQPRIDELSITIRGPVDRFEDLTKLEVKDDRGNTRFKVRGPEEVEDALNLIFHANRKS
;
A
#
# COMPACT_ATOMS: atom_id res chain seq x y z
N MET A 1 -0.23 8.67 -10.67
CA MET A 1 0.85 9.64 -10.36
C MET A 1 0.59 10.13 -8.94
N THR A 2 1.34 9.67 -7.95
CA THR A 2 1.16 10.21 -6.58
C THR A 2 1.88 11.55 -6.50
N LEU A 3 1.13 12.59 -6.15
CA LEU A 3 1.65 13.93 -6.02
C LEU A 3 2.52 14.01 -4.73
N LYS A 4 3.83 14.16 -4.90
CA LYS A 4 4.72 14.53 -3.80
C LYS A 4 4.45 16.00 -3.48
N MET A 5 4.20 16.28 -2.20
CA MET A 5 3.94 17.63 -1.72
C MET A 5 5.01 18.04 -0.73
N THR A 6 5.35 19.32 -0.76
CA THR A 6 6.29 19.95 0.16
C THR A 6 5.58 21.11 0.82
N ALA A 7 5.52 21.10 2.14
CA ALA A 7 5.20 22.29 2.93
C ALA A 7 6.51 23.02 3.27
N SER A 8 6.54 24.32 3.03
CA SER A 8 7.67 25.20 3.36
C SER A 8 7.36 26.00 4.63
N GLU A 9 8.38 26.64 5.22
CA GLU A 9 8.27 27.44 6.46
C GLU A 9 7.67 26.64 7.62
N VAL A 10 8.01 25.35 7.69
CA VAL A 10 7.50 24.43 8.70
C VAL A 10 8.17 24.70 10.04
N LYS A 11 7.35 25.02 11.04
CA LYS A 11 7.76 25.19 12.43
C LYS A 11 7.53 23.90 13.20
N GLN A 12 8.60 23.28 13.68
CA GLN A 12 8.50 22.16 14.62
C GLN A 12 8.00 22.66 15.98
N LEU A 13 6.93 22.05 16.48
CA LEU A 13 6.32 22.38 17.78
C LEU A 13 6.69 21.35 18.87
N GLY A 14 7.04 20.13 18.47
CA GLY A 14 7.45 19.04 19.35
C GLY A 14 8.00 17.86 18.55
N ALA A 15 8.31 16.76 19.23
CA ALA A 15 8.54 15.49 18.56
C ALA A 15 7.26 15.14 17.76
N ASP A 16 7.42 14.83 16.47
CA ASP A 16 6.33 14.39 15.60
C ASP A 16 5.17 15.39 15.41
N LEU A 17 5.41 16.67 15.75
CA LEU A 17 4.40 17.72 15.71
C LEU A 17 4.94 18.96 15.00
N TRP A 18 4.25 19.38 13.93
CA TRP A 18 4.63 20.53 13.13
C TRP A 18 3.47 21.49 12.92
N SER A 19 3.80 22.75 12.67
CA SER A 19 2.87 23.76 12.19
C SER A 19 3.40 24.43 10.93
N PHE A 20 2.52 24.61 9.97
CA PHE A 20 2.85 25.23 8.68
C PHE A 20 1.60 25.84 8.06
N GLU A 21 1.79 26.52 6.94
CA GLU A 21 0.69 27.14 6.20
C GLU A 21 0.25 26.30 5.01
N MET A 22 -1.04 26.02 4.94
CA MET A 22 -1.69 25.45 3.79
C MET A 22 -3.19 25.82 3.78
N PRO A 23 -3.72 26.41 2.70
CA PRO A 23 -5.11 26.82 2.63
C PRO A 23 -6.12 25.68 2.87
N PRO A 24 -7.29 25.95 3.49
CA PRO A 24 -8.30 24.93 3.76
C PRO A 24 -8.76 24.14 2.53
N HIS A 25 -8.79 24.77 1.35
CA HIS A 25 -9.17 24.09 0.12
C HIS A 25 -8.11 23.07 -0.34
N HIS A 26 -6.83 23.29 -0.05
CA HIS A 26 -5.78 22.30 -0.28
C HIS A 26 -5.93 21.10 0.67
N ILE A 27 -6.27 21.34 1.93
CA ILE A 27 -6.45 20.26 2.91
C ILE A 27 -7.60 19.33 2.52
N ARG A 28 -8.66 19.87 1.92
CA ARG A 28 -9.79 19.08 1.41
C ARG A 28 -9.41 18.15 0.25
N HIS A 29 -8.29 18.39 -0.44
CA HIS A 29 -7.80 17.48 -1.48
C HIS A 29 -7.22 16.18 -0.90
N PHE A 30 -6.85 16.15 0.38
CA PHE A 30 -6.36 14.94 1.05
C PHE A 30 -7.48 13.99 1.49
N GLY A 31 -8.73 14.43 1.43
CA GLY A 31 -9.87 13.60 1.79
C GLY A 31 -10.98 14.38 2.47
N SER A 32 -12.01 13.64 2.90
CA SER A 32 -13.13 14.19 3.63
C SER A 32 -12.84 14.18 5.13
N PRO A 33 -12.68 15.34 5.79
CA PRO A 33 -12.40 15.39 7.21
C PRO A 33 -13.61 14.92 8.03
N ALA A 34 -13.35 14.34 9.20
CA ALA A 34 -14.40 13.95 10.14
C ALA A 34 -15.13 15.17 10.74
N SER A 35 -14.46 16.32 10.81
CA SER A 35 -15.06 17.58 11.27
C SER A 35 -14.51 18.81 10.55
N SER A 36 -15.26 19.91 10.60
CA SER A 36 -14.77 21.25 10.20
C SER A 36 -15.10 22.26 11.29
N LYS A 37 -14.31 22.26 12.36
CA LYS A 37 -14.47 23.14 13.52
C LYS A 37 -13.17 23.88 13.84
N GLY A 38 -13.29 25.14 14.23
CA GLY A 38 -12.18 25.96 14.71
C GLY A 38 -11.34 26.62 13.62
N ALA A 39 -10.33 27.38 14.05
CA ALA A 39 -9.51 28.20 13.15
C ALA A 39 -8.44 27.39 12.40
N ARG A 40 -7.90 26.32 12.99
CA ARG A 40 -6.75 25.56 12.47
C ARG A 40 -7.17 24.23 11.87
N SER A 41 -6.51 23.83 10.79
CA SER A 41 -6.64 22.47 10.24
C SER A 41 -5.74 21.51 10.99
N VAL A 42 -6.16 20.26 11.14
CA VAL A 42 -5.37 19.19 11.75
C VAL A 42 -5.31 18.03 10.78
N ILE A 43 -4.09 17.63 10.42
CA ILE A 43 -3.82 16.51 9.54
C ILE A 43 -2.88 15.52 10.22
N LEU A 44 -3.09 14.25 9.88
CA LEU A 44 -2.24 13.14 10.29
C LEU A 44 -1.36 12.74 9.12
N PHE A 45 -0.10 12.48 9.42
CA PHE A 45 0.85 11.88 8.50
C PHE A 45 1.09 10.43 8.90
N ASP A 46 0.99 9.53 7.94
CA ASP A 46 1.48 8.15 8.12
C ASP A 46 2.99 8.09 7.88
N ALA A 47 3.48 8.88 6.93
CA ALA A 47 4.90 9.06 6.65
C ALA A 47 5.18 10.50 6.17
N CYS A 48 6.23 11.12 6.74
CA CYS A 48 6.73 12.41 6.28
C CYS A 48 8.22 12.56 6.61
N ILE A 49 8.94 13.35 5.79
CA ILE A 49 10.34 13.68 6.00
C ILE A 49 10.41 15.16 6.38
N PHE A 50 10.85 15.45 7.60
CA PHE A 50 11.13 16.82 8.03
C PHE A 50 12.61 17.13 7.80
N SER A 51 12.90 18.23 7.10
CA SER A 51 14.25 18.77 6.96
C SER A 51 14.37 20.02 7.83
N PRO A 52 15.06 19.94 8.99
CA PRO A 52 15.23 21.09 9.88
C PRO A 52 16.00 22.24 9.22
N GLU A 53 16.99 21.90 8.40
CA GLU A 53 17.84 22.87 7.69
C GLU A 53 17.04 23.71 6.70
N ARG A 54 16.10 23.07 5.98
CA ARG A 54 15.25 23.74 4.98
C ARG A 54 13.93 24.24 5.52
N LYS A 55 13.57 23.86 6.75
CA LYS A 55 12.23 24.05 7.35
C LYS A 55 11.13 23.53 6.41
N GLU A 56 11.36 22.35 5.86
CA GLU A 56 10.46 21.73 4.89
C GLU A 56 9.94 20.40 5.41
N LEU A 57 8.68 20.12 5.11
CA LEU A 57 8.05 18.82 5.36
C LEU A 57 7.63 18.24 4.01
N SER A 58 8.27 17.12 3.64
CA SER A 58 7.95 16.38 2.42
C SER A 58 7.08 15.18 2.76
N PHE A 59 5.97 15.04 2.07
CA PHE A 59 5.03 13.95 2.25
C PHE A 59 4.29 13.66 0.94
N ARG A 60 3.55 12.56 0.89
CA ARG A 60 2.70 12.23 -0.25
C ARG A 60 1.26 12.57 0.10
N ALA A 61 0.48 13.05 -0.86
CA ALA A 61 -0.93 13.36 -0.63
C ALA A 61 -1.71 12.14 -0.10
N ASP A 62 -1.33 10.93 -0.52
CA ASP A 62 -1.94 9.66 -0.10
C ASP A 62 -1.55 9.25 1.35
N ASP A 63 -0.52 9.86 1.93
CA ASP A 63 -0.04 9.58 3.30
C ASP A 63 -0.57 10.61 4.32
N VAL A 64 -1.57 11.40 3.91
CA VAL A 64 -2.18 12.46 4.70
C VAL A 64 -3.64 12.16 4.94
N THR A 65 -4.04 12.09 6.21
CA THR A 65 -5.45 12.01 6.58
C THR A 65 -5.88 13.30 7.28
N PRO A 66 -6.81 14.09 6.72
CA PRO A 66 -7.33 15.26 7.41
C PRO A 66 -8.30 14.84 8.53
N LEU A 67 -7.97 15.16 9.77
CA LEU A 67 -8.91 15.00 10.89
C LEU A 67 -9.91 16.15 10.94
N ASN A 68 -9.40 17.36 10.70
CA ASN A 68 -10.17 18.58 10.79
C ASN A 68 -9.71 19.61 9.74
N VAL A 69 -10.67 20.30 9.14
CA VAL A 69 -10.39 21.46 8.27
C VAL A 69 -10.86 22.73 8.97
N GLY A 70 -9.91 23.62 9.28
CA GLY A 70 -10.17 24.92 9.88
C GLY A 70 -10.54 25.99 8.86
N THR A 71 -10.73 27.21 9.34
CA THR A 71 -11.05 28.38 8.51
C THR A 71 -9.84 29.19 8.06
N THR A 72 -8.67 28.99 8.67
CA THR A 72 -7.42 29.70 8.35
C THR A 72 -6.43 28.81 7.60
N SER A 73 -5.34 29.39 7.08
CA SER A 73 -4.24 28.65 6.45
C SER A 73 -3.36 27.89 7.45
N THR A 74 -3.54 28.08 8.76
CA THR A 74 -2.69 27.41 9.75
C THR A 74 -3.07 25.94 9.88
N VAL A 75 -2.08 25.07 9.70
CA VAL A 75 -2.20 23.62 9.84
C VAL A 75 -1.32 23.13 10.98
N ILE A 76 -1.84 22.14 11.71
CA ILE A 76 -1.09 21.30 12.64
C ILE A 76 -0.98 19.91 12.01
N GLY A 77 0.25 19.44 11.85
CA GLY A 77 0.56 18.12 11.33
C GLY A 77 1.10 17.22 12.43
N ILE A 78 0.61 15.99 12.50
CA ILE A 78 0.98 15.01 13.53
C ILE A 78 1.39 13.70 12.84
N LEU A 79 2.57 13.17 13.15
CA LEU A 79 2.95 11.82 12.70
C LEU A 79 2.26 10.77 13.57
N THR A 80 1.59 9.80 12.96
CA THR A 80 0.79 8.79 13.68
C THR A 80 1.64 7.69 14.31
N SER A 81 2.87 7.49 13.83
CA SER A 81 3.80 6.47 14.34
C SER A 81 5.23 7.00 14.44
N PRO A 82 5.81 7.11 15.66
CA PRO A 82 7.16 7.64 15.87
C PRO A 82 8.29 6.75 15.29
N ASN A 83 8.00 5.48 14.99
CA ASN A 83 8.96 4.56 14.37
C ASN A 83 9.15 4.75 12.85
N SER A 84 8.47 5.72 12.23
CA SER A 84 8.56 5.93 10.78
C SER A 84 9.88 6.61 10.33
N ALA A 85 10.67 7.17 11.26
CA ALA A 85 11.97 7.77 10.93
C ALA A 85 13.04 6.70 10.59
N GLU A 86 13.04 5.55 11.28
CA GLU A 86 13.90 4.41 10.94
C GLU A 86 13.43 3.73 9.64
N HIS A 87 12.12 3.78 9.34
CA HIS A 87 11.60 3.35 8.04
C HIS A 87 12.12 4.22 6.88
N LEU A 88 12.48 5.48 7.09
CA LEU A 88 13.01 6.37 6.06
C LEU A 88 14.53 6.20 5.86
N ALA A 89 15.29 5.91 6.92
CA ALA A 89 16.73 5.66 6.82
C ALA A 89 17.04 4.30 6.17
N ALA A 90 16.28 3.25 6.51
CA ALA A 90 16.39 1.96 5.83
C ALA A 90 15.85 1.98 4.38
N SER A 91 14.91 2.89 4.08
CA SER A 91 14.35 3.09 2.73
C SER A 91 15.16 4.02 1.82
N ALA A 92 16.23 4.65 2.33
CA ALA A 92 17.09 5.52 1.54
C ALA A 92 18.19 4.74 0.79
N GLU A 93 18.59 3.56 1.29
CA GLU A 93 19.62 2.71 0.65
C GLU A 93 19.04 1.47 -0.06
N ALA A 94 17.85 1.00 0.32
CA ALA A 94 17.09 0.05 -0.47
C ALA A 94 16.03 0.83 -1.24
N GLY A 95 16.13 0.89 -2.58
CA GLY A 95 15.18 1.60 -3.44
C GLY A 95 13.72 1.26 -3.11
N SER A 96 13.10 2.07 -2.26
CA SER A 96 11.80 1.81 -1.68
C SER A 96 10.75 1.96 -2.77
N ARG A 97 10.36 0.81 -3.33
CA ARG A 97 9.24 0.72 -4.26
C ARG A 97 7.98 1.10 -3.49
N ILE A 98 7.42 2.21 -3.91
CA ILE A 98 6.22 2.80 -3.36
C ILE A 98 5.05 1.81 -3.45
N LEU A 99 4.62 1.24 -2.32
CA LEU A 99 3.38 0.47 -2.22
C LEU A 99 2.18 1.42 -2.35
N GLY A 100 1.20 1.03 -3.17
CA GLY A 100 -0.06 1.75 -3.31
C GLY A 100 -1.00 1.57 -2.11
N PRO A 101 -2.11 2.33 -2.04
CA PRO A 101 -3.08 2.22 -0.94
C PRO A 101 -3.68 0.82 -0.81
N GLY A 102 -3.98 0.12 -1.91
CA GLY A 102 -4.55 -1.23 -1.80
C GLY A 102 -3.51 -2.29 -1.46
N ASP A 103 -2.26 -2.12 -1.91
CA ASP A 103 -1.12 -2.92 -1.47
C ASP A 103 -0.96 -2.85 0.06
N ARG A 104 -1.01 -1.64 0.63
CA ARG A 104 -0.94 -1.44 2.09
C ARG A 104 -2.13 -2.07 2.81
N GLU A 105 -3.34 -1.92 2.27
CA GLU A 105 -4.52 -2.56 2.86
C GLU A 105 -4.41 -4.09 2.84
N PHE A 106 -3.83 -4.67 1.79
CA PHE A 106 -3.54 -6.10 1.71
C PHE A 106 -2.53 -6.53 2.77
N ILE A 107 -1.38 -5.86 2.88
CA ILE A 107 -0.36 -6.18 3.88
C ILE A 107 -0.91 -6.05 5.30
N SER A 108 -1.66 -4.98 5.60
CA SER A 108 -2.29 -4.78 6.91
C SER A 108 -3.30 -5.89 7.24
N LEU A 109 -4.10 -6.32 6.26
CA LEU A 109 -5.04 -7.43 6.46
C LEU A 109 -4.30 -8.74 6.74
N VAL A 110 -3.24 -9.04 5.99
CA VAL A 110 -2.44 -10.24 6.16
C VAL A 110 -1.76 -10.26 7.53
N GLN A 111 -1.15 -9.16 7.95
CA GLN A 111 -0.55 -9.00 9.28
C GLN A 111 -1.54 -9.23 10.42
N LYS A 112 -2.80 -8.84 10.21
CA LYS A 112 -3.85 -8.99 11.21
C LYS A 112 -4.41 -10.41 11.30
N GLU A 113 -4.51 -11.11 10.17
CA GLU A 113 -5.35 -12.31 10.06
C GLU A 113 -4.58 -13.61 9.77
N LEU A 114 -3.31 -13.54 9.37
CA LEU A 114 -2.48 -14.71 9.02
C LEU A 114 -1.29 -14.87 9.98
N SER A 115 -0.63 -16.04 9.92
CA SER A 115 0.61 -16.29 10.67
C SER A 115 1.79 -15.48 10.14
N GLN A 116 2.85 -15.33 10.95
CA GLN A 116 4.07 -14.61 10.53
C GLN A 116 4.67 -15.22 9.26
N LYS A 117 4.68 -16.55 9.13
CA LYS A 117 5.14 -17.25 7.92
C LYS A 117 4.42 -16.74 6.67
N MET A 118 3.11 -16.55 6.77
CA MET A 118 2.28 -16.08 5.66
C MET A 118 2.39 -14.58 5.43
N VAL A 119 2.69 -13.79 6.47
CA VAL A 119 3.05 -12.37 6.32
C VAL A 119 4.31 -12.22 5.49
N ASP A 120 5.33 -13.02 5.79
CA ASP A 120 6.60 -13.01 5.05
C ASP A 120 6.36 -13.43 3.59
N ALA A 121 5.56 -14.49 3.37
CA ALA A 121 5.19 -14.95 2.02
C ALA A 121 4.41 -13.90 1.21
N ALA A 122 3.41 -13.27 1.82
CA ALA A 122 2.58 -12.24 1.19
C ALA A 122 3.38 -10.99 0.82
N THR A 123 4.28 -10.58 1.72
CA THR A 123 5.15 -9.41 1.52
C THR A 123 6.13 -9.68 0.38
N LEU A 124 6.84 -10.81 0.42
CA LEU A 124 7.77 -11.22 -0.63
C LEU A 124 7.09 -11.34 -2.00
N LEU A 125 5.90 -11.95 -2.03
CA LEU A 125 5.10 -12.07 -3.24
C LEU A 125 4.75 -10.70 -3.82
N LEU A 126 4.21 -9.79 -3.00
CA LEU A 126 3.78 -8.47 -3.45
C LEU A 126 4.96 -7.63 -3.93
N GLU A 127 6.06 -7.59 -3.18
CA GLU A 127 7.27 -6.88 -3.56
C GLU A 127 7.83 -7.39 -4.89
N SER A 128 7.87 -8.70 -5.07
CA SER A 128 8.32 -9.35 -6.31
C SER A 128 7.38 -9.10 -7.48
N VAL A 129 6.07 -8.96 -7.23
CA VAL A 129 5.12 -8.57 -8.28
C VAL A 129 5.37 -7.13 -8.70
N ARG A 130 5.51 -6.21 -7.74
CA ARG A 130 5.73 -4.78 -7.96
C ARG A 130 7.08 -4.47 -8.60
N GLU A 131 8.07 -5.34 -8.40
CA GLU A 131 9.35 -5.31 -9.12
C GLU A 131 9.19 -5.35 -10.63
N ARG A 132 8.36 -6.28 -11.12
CA ARG A 132 8.28 -6.57 -12.56
C ARG A 132 7.03 -5.95 -13.20
N SER A 133 6.01 -5.65 -12.42
CA SER A 133 4.74 -5.08 -12.87
C SER A 133 4.29 -3.97 -11.91
N PRO A 134 4.59 -2.69 -12.23
CA PRO A 134 4.04 -1.56 -11.50
C PRO A 134 2.51 -1.61 -11.52
N GLY A 135 1.90 -1.29 -10.38
CA GLY A 135 0.46 -1.38 -10.20
C GLY A 135 0.07 -1.13 -8.76
N ASP A 136 -1.19 -1.36 -8.45
CA ASP A 136 -1.71 -1.39 -7.08
C ASP A 136 -2.80 -2.46 -6.99
N LEU A 137 -2.97 -3.03 -5.80
CA LEU A 137 -4.12 -3.86 -5.53
C LEU A 137 -5.37 -2.99 -5.39
N LYS A 138 -6.51 -3.50 -5.84
CA LYS A 138 -7.83 -2.90 -5.60
C LYS A 138 -8.63 -3.81 -4.71
N ARG A 139 -9.08 -3.29 -3.57
CA ARG A 139 -9.92 -4.04 -2.65
C ARG A 139 -11.28 -4.39 -3.26
N GLY A 140 -11.62 -5.66 -3.17
CA GLY A 140 -12.92 -6.23 -3.48
C GLY A 140 -13.67 -6.71 -2.24
N LYS A 141 -14.79 -7.42 -2.46
CA LYS A 141 -15.55 -8.08 -1.40
C LYS A 141 -14.82 -9.32 -0.89
N SER A 142 -15.13 -9.77 0.32
CA SER A 142 -14.67 -11.05 0.89
C SER A 142 -13.14 -11.23 0.92
N ARG A 143 -12.40 -10.21 1.38
CA ARG A 143 -10.92 -10.24 1.49
C ARG A 143 -10.19 -10.48 0.16
N ASN A 144 -10.85 -10.18 -0.96
CA ASN A 144 -10.30 -10.25 -2.31
C ASN A 144 -9.61 -8.93 -2.67
N PHE A 145 -8.51 -9.02 -3.39
CA PHE A 145 -7.76 -7.91 -3.96
C PHE A 145 -7.41 -8.22 -5.41
N SER A 146 -7.75 -7.33 -6.32
CA SER A 146 -7.46 -7.49 -7.75
C SER A 146 -6.40 -6.52 -8.22
N GLU A 147 -5.49 -6.97 -9.04
CA GLU A 147 -4.44 -6.12 -9.61
C GLU A 147 -5.01 -5.01 -10.49
N THR A 148 -4.53 -3.78 -10.33
CA THR A 148 -4.92 -2.63 -11.15
C THR A 148 -3.66 -2.03 -11.80
N PRO A 149 -3.69 -1.67 -13.10
CA PRO A 149 -4.86 -1.53 -13.98
C PRO A 149 -5.29 -2.78 -14.75
N ASP A 150 -4.40 -3.76 -14.92
CA ASP A 150 -4.58 -4.83 -15.90
C ASP A 150 -5.53 -5.95 -15.40
N ASN A 151 -5.63 -6.17 -14.08
CA ASN A 151 -6.49 -7.21 -13.46
C ASN A 151 -6.19 -8.63 -13.96
N PHE A 152 -4.93 -8.91 -14.29
CA PHE A 152 -4.48 -10.21 -14.79
C PHE A 152 -4.31 -11.26 -13.68
N TRP A 153 -4.22 -10.82 -12.43
CA TRP A 153 -4.25 -11.67 -11.24
C TRP A 153 -5.08 -11.02 -10.13
N TYR A 154 -5.57 -11.84 -9.21
CA TYR A 154 -6.20 -11.40 -7.98
C TYR A 154 -5.94 -12.42 -6.86
N ILE A 155 -6.03 -11.95 -5.63
CA ILE A 155 -5.64 -12.67 -4.43
C ILE A 155 -6.72 -12.56 -3.35
N ILE A 156 -7.04 -13.69 -2.73
CA ILE A 156 -7.99 -13.78 -1.63
C ILE A 156 -7.23 -14.29 -0.40
N VAL A 157 -7.30 -13.53 0.69
CA VAL A 157 -6.74 -13.93 1.98
C VAL A 157 -7.66 -14.96 2.65
N GLN A 158 -7.13 -16.13 3.04
CA GLN A 158 -7.90 -17.24 3.63
C GLN A 158 -7.47 -17.57 5.08
N PRO A 159 -7.85 -16.76 6.09
CA PRO A 159 -7.37 -16.91 7.47
C PRO A 159 -7.63 -18.25 8.14
N ARG A 160 -8.75 -18.91 7.79
CA ARG A 160 -9.15 -20.17 8.45
C ARG A 160 -8.18 -21.32 8.19
N ILE A 161 -7.45 -21.26 7.10
CA ILE A 161 -6.51 -22.30 6.67
C ILE A 161 -5.09 -21.76 6.51
N ASP A 162 -4.87 -20.49 6.83
CA ASP A 162 -3.58 -19.80 6.76
C ASP A 162 -2.93 -19.86 5.36
N GLU A 163 -3.70 -19.52 4.32
CA GLU A 163 -3.25 -19.56 2.93
C GLU A 163 -3.68 -18.31 2.14
N LEU A 164 -3.04 -18.10 1.00
CA LEU A 164 -3.48 -17.16 -0.02
C LEU A 164 -4.05 -17.96 -1.20
N SER A 165 -5.25 -17.62 -1.66
CA SER A 165 -5.82 -18.17 -2.88
C SER A 165 -5.61 -17.15 -4.00
N ILE A 166 -4.86 -17.53 -5.03
CA ILE A 166 -4.52 -16.67 -6.15
C ILE A 166 -5.22 -17.21 -7.40
N THR A 167 -5.85 -16.31 -8.16
CA THR A 167 -6.36 -16.64 -9.48
C THR A 167 -5.70 -15.73 -10.51
N ILE A 168 -5.27 -16.32 -11.61
CA ILE A 168 -4.62 -15.66 -12.74
C ILE A 168 -5.40 -15.90 -14.02
N ARG A 169 -5.30 -14.98 -14.99
CA ARG A 169 -5.97 -15.13 -16.28
C ARG A 169 -5.31 -16.20 -17.15
N GLY A 170 -6.13 -17.08 -17.69
CA GLY A 170 -5.73 -18.12 -18.64
C GLY A 170 -6.18 -19.52 -18.19
N PRO A 171 -6.37 -20.45 -19.14
CA PRO A 171 -6.79 -21.83 -18.85
C PRO A 171 -5.66 -22.63 -18.19
N VAL A 172 -6.04 -23.65 -17.41
CA VAL A 172 -5.12 -24.48 -16.61
C VAL A 172 -4.02 -25.11 -17.45
N ASP A 173 -4.36 -25.65 -18.63
CA ASP A 173 -3.44 -26.34 -19.56
C ASP A 173 -2.20 -25.50 -19.94
N ARG A 174 -2.29 -24.16 -19.84
CA ARG A 174 -1.15 -23.27 -20.09
C ARG A 174 -0.08 -23.33 -19.00
N PHE A 175 -0.45 -23.77 -17.80
CA PHE A 175 0.34 -23.62 -16.58
C PHE A 175 0.77 -24.94 -15.95
N GLU A 176 0.22 -26.08 -16.39
CA GLU A 176 0.49 -27.40 -15.79
C GLU A 176 1.99 -27.73 -15.75
N ASP A 177 2.76 -27.34 -16.77
CA ASP A 177 4.20 -27.60 -16.85
C ASP A 177 5.07 -26.46 -16.27
N LEU A 178 4.47 -25.36 -15.80
CA LEU A 178 5.18 -24.15 -15.36
C LEU A 178 5.39 -24.07 -13.84
N THR A 179 4.81 -25.00 -13.07
CA THR A 179 4.76 -24.90 -11.61
C THR A 179 4.71 -26.27 -10.95
N LYS A 180 5.12 -26.32 -9.68
CA LYS A 180 4.86 -27.45 -8.78
C LYS A 180 3.58 -27.28 -7.96
N LEU A 181 2.92 -26.12 -8.06
CA LEU A 181 1.71 -25.82 -7.33
C LEU A 181 0.50 -26.57 -7.91
N GLU A 182 -0.39 -27.00 -7.03
CA GLU A 182 -1.67 -27.56 -7.44
C GLU A 182 -2.54 -26.44 -8.06
N VAL A 183 -2.75 -26.53 -9.38
CA VAL A 183 -3.60 -25.61 -10.16
C VAL A 183 -4.99 -26.21 -10.40
N LYS A 184 -6.02 -25.36 -10.44
CA LYS A 184 -7.42 -25.73 -10.68
C LYS A 184 -8.09 -24.74 -11.62
N ASP A 185 -9.05 -25.22 -12.41
CA ASP A 185 -9.90 -24.33 -13.21
C ASP A 185 -10.81 -23.50 -12.30
N ASP A 186 -10.90 -22.22 -12.61
CA ASP A 186 -11.76 -21.24 -11.99
C ASP A 186 -12.46 -20.41 -13.07
N ARG A 187 -13.43 -21.05 -13.74
CA ARG A 187 -14.27 -20.42 -14.78
C ARG A 187 -13.44 -19.93 -15.97
N GLY A 188 -12.53 -20.77 -16.47
CA GLY A 188 -11.61 -20.43 -17.57
C GLY A 188 -10.40 -19.60 -17.15
N ASN A 189 -10.22 -19.38 -15.84
CA ASN A 189 -8.99 -18.85 -15.24
C ASN A 189 -8.32 -19.97 -14.44
N THR A 190 -7.06 -19.75 -14.04
CA THR A 190 -6.31 -20.72 -13.27
C THR A 190 -6.18 -20.23 -11.84
N ARG A 191 -6.63 -21.06 -10.88
CA ARG A 191 -6.49 -20.80 -9.45
C ARG A 191 -5.48 -21.75 -8.84
N PHE A 192 -4.64 -21.22 -7.95
CA PHE A 192 -3.71 -21.98 -7.13
C PHE A 192 -3.61 -21.34 -5.74
N LYS A 193 -2.81 -21.94 -4.88
CA LYS A 193 -2.64 -21.48 -3.49
C LYS A 193 -1.17 -21.28 -3.15
N VAL A 194 -0.93 -20.39 -2.19
CA VAL A 194 0.37 -20.16 -1.57
C VAL A 194 0.23 -20.36 -0.06
N ARG A 195 1.09 -21.22 0.50
CA ARG A 195 1.10 -21.69 1.90
C ARG A 195 2.38 -21.32 2.65
N GLY A 196 3.28 -20.60 1.99
CA GLY A 196 4.54 -20.17 2.59
C GLY A 196 5.49 -19.50 1.61
N PRO A 197 6.61 -18.95 2.11
CA PRO A 197 7.63 -18.31 1.29
C PRO A 197 8.23 -19.24 0.23
N GLU A 198 8.31 -20.53 0.51
CA GLU A 198 8.84 -21.56 -0.39
C GLU A 198 8.04 -21.72 -1.70
N GLU A 199 6.76 -21.37 -1.69
CA GLU A 199 5.87 -21.46 -2.85
C GLU A 199 5.80 -20.15 -3.66
N VAL A 200 6.46 -19.09 -3.20
CA VAL A 200 6.36 -17.75 -3.80
C VAL A 200 7.00 -17.69 -5.19
N GLU A 201 8.14 -18.36 -5.39
CA GLU A 201 8.81 -18.39 -6.70
C GLU A 201 7.93 -19.02 -7.77
N ASP A 202 7.33 -20.18 -7.46
CA ASP A 202 6.38 -20.87 -8.33
C ASP A 202 5.13 -20.02 -8.60
N ALA A 203 4.62 -19.33 -7.57
CA ALA A 203 3.49 -18.41 -7.72
C ALA A 203 3.81 -17.24 -8.66
N LEU A 204 5.01 -16.66 -8.56
CA LEU A 204 5.46 -15.58 -9.44
C LEU A 204 5.58 -16.06 -10.89
N ASN A 205 6.12 -17.27 -11.11
CA ASN A 205 6.19 -17.87 -12.44
C ASN A 205 4.80 -17.95 -13.07
N LEU A 206 3.79 -18.42 -12.34
CA LEU A 206 2.40 -18.47 -12.80
C LEU A 206 1.83 -17.07 -13.10
N ILE A 207 1.96 -16.13 -12.16
CA ILE A 207 1.44 -14.76 -12.26
C ILE A 207 1.97 -14.05 -13.51
N PHE A 208 3.25 -14.20 -13.82
CA PHE A 208 3.86 -13.50 -14.96
C PHE A 208 3.63 -14.19 -16.31
N HIS A 209 3.23 -15.46 -16.33
CA HIS A 209 2.80 -16.15 -17.56
C HIS A 209 1.30 -15.97 -17.86
N ALA A 210 0.55 -15.31 -16.98
CA ALA A 210 -0.87 -15.03 -17.15
C ALA A 210 -1.18 -14.18 -18.39
N ASN A 211 -2.39 -14.35 -18.93
CA ASN A 211 -2.88 -13.56 -20.05
C ASN A 211 -3.09 -12.09 -19.64
N ARG A 212 -2.48 -11.18 -20.39
CA ARG A 212 -2.55 -9.73 -20.22
C ARG A 212 -3.63 -9.14 -21.14
N LYS A 213 -4.24 -8.02 -20.75
CA LYS A 213 -5.01 -7.21 -21.71
C LYS A 213 -4.02 -6.60 -22.71
N SER A 214 -4.08 -7.03 -23.96
CA SER A 214 -3.44 -6.40 -25.11
C SER A 214 -4.16 -5.10 -25.49
#